data_AF-A0A7N2LI80-F1
#
_entry.id   AF-A0A7N2LI80-F1
#
_cell.length_a   1.000
_cell.length_b   1.000
_cell.length_c   1.000
_cell.angle_alpha   90.00
_cell.angle_beta   90.00
_cell.angle_gamma   90.00
#
_symmetry.space_group_name_H-M   'P 1'
#
loop_
_entity.id
_entity.type
_entity.pdbx_description
1 polymer ?
#
loop_
_entity_poly.entity_id
_entity_poly.type
_entity_poly.pdbx_seq_one_letter_code
_entity_poly.pdbx_strand_id
1 'polypeptide(L)'
;MGQVLGRLQGKQWRQKQVRKISDKVFDRIKSQSGTVSLTFEDLYIAILLVYNDINKNLPGPHFDPPSKERVKEMITVLLIH
;
A
#
# COMPACT_ATOMS: atom_id res chain seq x y z
N MET A 1 17.23 16.30 -22.19
CA MET A 1 16.84 14.87 -22.28
C MET A 1 17.15 14.06 -21.00
N GLY A 2 18.31 14.21 -20.35
CA GLY A 2 18.67 13.41 -19.15
C GLY A 2 17.77 13.60 -17.91
N GLN A 3 17.24 14.80 -17.67
CA GLN A 3 16.38 15.09 -16.50
C GLN A 3 14.96 14.50 -16.61
N VAL A 4 14.47 14.26 -17.83
CA VAL A 4 13.17 13.60 -18.07
C VAL A 4 13.32 12.09 -17.89
N LEU A 5 14.39 11.51 -18.43
CA LEU A 5 14.71 10.09 -18.28
C LEU A 5 14.91 9.70 -16.80
N GLY A 6 15.63 10.52 -16.01
CA GLY A 6 15.80 10.30 -14.58
C GLY A 6 14.50 10.37 -13.77
N ARG A 7 13.55 11.24 -14.15
CA ARG A 7 12.21 11.30 -13.53
C ARG A 7 11.36 10.07 -13.84
N LEU A 8 11.42 9.56 -15.07
CA LEU A 8 10.72 8.34 -15.47
C LEU A 8 11.28 7.11 -14.73
N GLN A 9 12.62 7.00 -14.64
CA GLN A 9 13.29 5.94 -13.91
C GLN A 9 12.97 5.98 -12.41
N GLY A 10 12.95 7.17 -11.79
CA GLY A 10 12.56 7.36 -10.40
C GLY A 10 11.11 6.94 -10.12
N LYS A 11 10.17 7.25 -11.02
CA LYS A 11 8.77 6.81 -10.90
C LYS A 11 8.64 5.29 -10.98
N GLN A 12 9.30 4.65 -11.94
CA GLN A 12 9.28 3.19 -12.08
C GLN A 12 9.92 2.49 -10.87
N TRP A 13 11.04 3.01 -10.38
CA TRP A 13 11.68 2.50 -9.17
C TRP A 13 10.74 2.59 -7.97
N ARG A 14 10.10 3.75 -7.76
CA ARG A 14 9.15 3.96 -6.66
C ARG A 14 7.96 2.99 -6.75
N GLN A 15 7.40 2.79 -7.95
CA GLN A 15 6.32 1.81 -8.16
C GLN A 15 6.75 0.39 -7.80
N LYS A 16 7.97 -0.03 -8.17
CA LYS A 16 8.52 -1.35 -7.78
C LYS A 16 8.67 -1.48 -6.26
N GLN A 17 9.11 -0.41 -5.58
CA GLN A 17 9.22 -0.43 -4.12
C GLN A 17 7.86 -0.53 -3.44
N VAL A 18 6.87 0.25 -3.88
CA VAL A 18 5.50 0.17 -3.36
C VAL A 18 4.95 -1.24 -3.53
N ARG A 19 5.11 -1.85 -4.72
CA ARG A 19 4.69 -3.24 -4.96
C ARG A 19 5.37 -4.21 -3.98
N LYS A 20 6.69 -4.13 -3.82
CA LYS A 20 7.44 -4.99 -2.89
C LYS A 20 6.96 -4.85 -1.45
N ILE A 21 6.65 -3.64 -1.01
CA ILE A 21 6.11 -3.38 0.34
C ILE A 21 4.73 -4.00 0.48
N SER A 22 3.84 -3.78 -0.48
CA SER A 22 2.49 -4.35 -0.47
C SER A 22 2.52 -5.87 -0.46
N ASP A 23 3.35 -6.50 -1.31
CA ASP A 23 3.49 -7.96 -1.37
C ASP A 23 3.96 -8.53 -0.02
N LYS A 24 4.97 -7.90 0.61
CA LYS A 24 5.46 -8.28 1.94
C LYS A 24 4.38 -8.18 3.02
N VAL A 25 3.58 -7.10 3.02
CA VAL A 25 2.50 -6.93 3.99
C VAL A 25 1.39 -7.97 3.76
N PHE A 26 1.05 -8.23 2.49
CA PHE A 26 0.07 -9.25 2.13
C PHE A 26 0.50 -10.65 2.59
N ASP A 27 1.75 -11.04 2.31
CA ASP A 27 2.30 -12.33 2.75
C ASP A 27 2.28 -12.48 4.27
N ARG A 28 2.60 -11.40 5.00
CA ARG A 28 2.53 -11.37 6.46
C ARG A 28 1.11 -11.63 6.95
N ILE A 29 0.12 -10.94 6.40
CA ILE A 29 -1.28 -11.08 6.86
C ILE A 29 -1.82 -12.46 6.50
N LYS A 30 -1.54 -12.95 5.29
CA LYS A 30 -1.90 -14.31 4.86
C LYS A 30 -1.32 -15.37 5.79
N SER A 31 -0.06 -15.22 6.22
CA SER A 31 0.58 -16.13 7.16
C SER A 31 -0.05 -16.12 8.57
N GLN A 32 -0.61 -14.98 8.98
CA GLN A 32 -1.21 -14.79 10.31
C GLN A 32 -2.68 -15.24 10.38
N SER A 33 -3.46 -15.00 9.33
CA SER A 33 -4.90 -15.31 9.31
C SER A 33 -5.17 -16.81 9.20
N GLY A 34 -4.30 -17.58 8.54
CA GLY A 34 -4.51 -19.01 8.27
C GLY A 34 -5.72 -19.30 7.36
N THR A 35 -6.47 -18.28 6.95
CA THR A 35 -7.64 -18.36 6.06
C THR A 35 -7.42 -17.50 4.81
N VAL A 36 -8.21 -17.77 3.76
CA VAL A 36 -8.14 -17.04 2.47
C VAL A 36 -8.89 -15.71 2.53
N SER A 37 -9.73 -15.50 3.55
CA SER A 37 -10.54 -14.28 3.71
C SER A 37 -9.92 -13.30 4.71
N LEU A 38 -9.88 -12.02 4.34
CA LEU A 38 -9.49 -10.94 5.23
C LEU A 38 -10.74 -10.25 5.79
N THR A 39 -10.75 -9.96 7.08
CA THR A 39 -11.74 -9.04 7.63
C THR A 39 -11.42 -7.60 7.19
N PHE A 40 -12.39 -6.70 7.34
CA PHE A 40 -12.15 -5.28 7.12
C PHE A 40 -11.03 -4.74 8.04
N GLU A 41 -10.90 -5.28 9.25
CA GLU A 41 -9.91 -4.83 10.22
C GLU A 41 -8.51 -5.30 9.85
N ASP A 42 -8.37 -6.54 9.38
CA ASP A 42 -7.11 -7.04 8.82
C ASP A 42 -6.66 -6.20 7.63
N LEU A 43 -7.60 -5.86 6.74
CA LEU A 43 -7.34 -5.00 5.60
C LEU A 43 -6.94 -3.58 6.03
N TYR A 44 -7.61 -3.01 7.03
CA TYR A 44 -7.25 -1.68 7.54
C TYR A 44 -5.85 -1.69 8.17
N ILE A 45 -5.52 -2.71 8.97
CA ILE A 45 -4.17 -2.90 9.51
C ILE A 45 -3.15 -3.05 8.38
N ALA A 46 -3.47 -3.79 7.31
CA ALA A 46 -2.62 -3.90 6.12
C ALA A 46 -2.26 -2.53 5.54
N ILE A 47 -3.27 -1.68 5.37
CA ILE A 47 -3.09 -0.33 4.84
C ILE A 47 -2.16 0.47 5.75
N LEU A 48 -2.39 0.46 7.06
CA LEU A 48 -1.51 1.16 8.01
C LEU A 48 -0.06 0.68 7.93
N LEU A 49 0.16 -0.63 7.81
CA LEU A 49 1.50 -1.22 7.68
C LEU A 49 2.17 -0.83 6.36
N VAL A 50 1.44 -0.81 5.25
CA VAL A 50 1.96 -0.38 3.94
C VAL A 50 2.39 1.09 3.99
N TYR A 51 1.56 1.98 4.53
CA TYR A 51 1.91 3.39 4.66
C TYR A 51 3.11 3.61 5.59
N ASN A 52 3.16 2.90 6.72
CA ASN A 52 4.31 2.93 7.63
C ASN A 52 5.60 2.44 6.93
N ASP A 53 5.57 1.34 6.19
CA ASP A 53 6.75 0.84 5.47
C ASP A 53 7.14 1.77 4.31
N ILE A 54 6.18 2.40 3.62
CA ILE A 54 6.47 3.43 2.61
C ILE A 54 7.21 4.61 3.25
N ASN A 55 6.67 5.16 4.34
CA ASN A 55 7.23 6.34 4.99
C ASN A 55 8.61 6.07 5.62
N LYS A 56 8.90 4.82 6.00
CA LYS A 56 10.20 4.42 6.55
C LYS A 56 11.26 4.15 5.49
N ASN A 57 10.87 3.59 4.35
CA ASN A 57 11.83 3.02 3.39
C ASN A 57 11.95 3.81 2.08
N LEU A 58 10.96 4.64 1.73
CA LEU A 58 10.99 5.40 0.48
C LEU A 58 11.31 6.87 0.78
N PRO A 59 12.30 7.46 0.11
CA PRO A 59 12.56 8.88 0.23
C PRO A 59 11.37 9.67 -0.32
N GLY A 60 11.03 10.78 0.35
CA GLY A 60 9.92 11.65 -0.01
C GLY A 60 9.20 12.21 1.21
N PRO A 61 8.10 12.95 0.99
CA PRO A 61 7.26 13.43 2.08
C PRO A 61 6.59 12.24 2.81
N HIS A 62 6.26 12.46 4.08
CA HIS A 62 5.43 11.53 4.84
C HIS A 62 4.00 11.54 4.27
N PHE A 63 3.41 10.36 4.10
CA PHE A 63 2.03 10.20 3.67
C PHE A 63 1.21 9.69 4.85
N ASP A 64 0.17 10.43 5.23
CA ASP A 64 -0.75 9.94 6.25
C ASP A 64 -1.65 8.85 5.64
N PRO A 65 -1.89 7.75 6.37
CA PRO A 65 -2.83 6.73 5.92
C PRO A 65 -4.26 7.30 5.87
N PRO A 66 -5.12 6.75 5.00
CA PRO A 66 -6.54 7.12 4.98
C PRO A 66 -7.23 6.74 6.30
N SER A 67 -8.29 7.47 6.66
CA SER A 67 -9.12 7.12 7.82
C SER A 67 -9.88 5.80 7.61
N LYS A 68 -10.29 5.17 8.71
CA LYS A 68 -11.07 3.92 8.68
C LYS A 68 -12.37 4.08 7.88
N GLU A 69 -13.04 5.23 8.03
CA GLU A 69 -14.26 5.59 7.30
C GLU A 69 -13.99 5.71 5.80
N ARG A 70 -12.91 6.40 5.42
CA ARG A 70 -12.54 6.57 4.02
C ARG A 70 -12.24 5.23 3.34
N VAL A 71 -11.60 4.31 4.05
CA VAL A 71 -11.33 2.96 3.53
C VAL A 71 -12.63 2.19 3.32
N LYS A 72 -13.62 2.30 4.23
CA LYS A 72 -14.94 1.68 4.04
C LYS A 72 -15.62 2.20 2.77
N GLU A 73 -15.62 3.51 2.55
CA GLU A 73 -16.19 4.11 1.34
C GLU A 73 -15.52 3.57 0.07
N MET A 74 -14.18 3.50 0.06
CA MET A 74 -13.43 3.01 -1.09
C MET A 74 -13.74 1.56 -1.43
N ILE A 75 -13.88 0.69 -0.43
CA ILE A 75 -14.24 -0.73 -0.64
C ILE A 75 -15.67 -0.84 -1.16
N THR A 76 -16.61 -0.08 -0.58
CA THR A 76 -18.00 -0.09 -1.06
C THR A 76 -18.08 0.34 -2.52
N VAL A 77 -17.32 1.38 -2.93
CA VAL A 77 -17.26 1.82 -4.32
C VAL A 77 -16.65 0.74 -5.24
N LEU A 78 -15.63 0.00 -4.77
CA LEU A 78 -15.01 -1.08 -5.54
C LEU A 78 -15.90 -2.31 -5.74
N LEU A 79 -16.93 -2.49 -4.92
CA LEU A 79 -17.87 -3.62 -5.01
C LEU A 79 -19.11 -3.32 -5.87
N ILE A 80 -19.25 -2.08 -6.36
CA ILE A 80 -20.43 -1.62 -7.13
C ILE A 80 -20.14 -1.58 -8.65
N HIS A 81 -18.93 -1.95 -9.08
CA HIS A 81 -18.53 -2.09 -10.48
C HIS A 81 -18.11 -3.52 -10.80
#